data_AF-A0A0G1PWW3-F1
#
_entry.id   AF-A0A0G1PWW3-F1
#
_cell.length_a   1.000
_cell.length_b   1.000
_cell.length_c   1.000
_cell.angle_alpha   90.00
_cell.angle_beta   90.00
_cell.angle_gamma   90.00
#
_symmetry.space_group_name_H-M   'P 1'
#
loop_
_entity.id
_entity.type
_entity.pdbx_description
1 polymer ?
#
loop_
_entity_poly.entity_id
_entity_poly.type
_entity_poly.pdbx_seq_one_letter_code
_entity_poly.pdbx_strand_id
1 'polypeptide(L)'
;MPLRKEVRFIFASAGVYYGDMKIMIFTEGTIIAHSASRGRTRGEIVKQVISLNRSVREYSSYIPIGNSAEKVKMWANASAEIVYLTSRRQPNEVNEIEKVLKDHNFPDGRLLYRSGSEEYKDIAEKVVPDILIEDDCESIGGIEEMTITLVKPEIKTKIKSIPVKEFGRIDHLPDDLKNLYDF
;
A
#
# COMPACT_ATOMS: atom_id res chain seq x y z
N MET A 1 -44.67 -18.04 9.04
CA MET A 1 -43.61 -18.42 8.07
C MET A 1 -42.26 -18.15 8.73
N PRO A 2 -41.47 -19.17 9.14
CA PRO A 2 -40.15 -18.95 9.70
C PRO A 2 -39.08 -19.10 8.60
N LEU A 3 -38.26 -18.07 8.39
CA LEU A 3 -37.07 -18.15 7.52
C LEU A 3 -35.81 -18.04 8.37
N ARG A 4 -35.30 -19.24 8.68
CA ARG A 4 -33.90 -19.69 8.80
C ARG A 4 -32.91 -18.75 9.49
N LYS A 5 -32.54 -19.11 10.72
CA LYS A 5 -31.24 -18.80 11.31
C LYS A 5 -30.17 -19.50 10.46
N GLU A 6 -29.29 -18.73 9.82
CA GLU A 6 -28.06 -19.30 9.26
C GLU A 6 -27.17 -19.80 10.39
N VAL A 7 -26.84 -21.08 10.36
CA VAL A 7 -25.81 -21.69 11.20
C VAL A 7 -24.51 -21.62 10.40
N ARG A 8 -23.59 -20.72 10.79
CA ARG A 8 -22.21 -20.76 10.29
C ARG A 8 -21.48 -21.84 11.08
N PHE A 9 -21.11 -22.92 10.39
CA PHE A 9 -20.18 -23.91 10.91
C PHE A 9 -18.76 -23.32 10.85
N ILE A 10 -18.13 -23.11 12.00
CA ILE A 10 -16.69 -22.85 12.08
C ILE A 10 -16.02 -24.19 12.34
N PHE A 11 -15.40 -24.77 11.31
CA PHE A 11 -14.45 -25.85 11.51
C PHE A 11 -13.13 -25.22 11.98
N ALA A 12 -12.85 -25.32 13.28
CA ALA A 12 -11.52 -24.98 13.79
C ALA A 12 -10.51 -26.04 13.30
N SER A 13 -9.84 -25.76 12.19
CA SER A 13 -8.50 -26.31 11.94
C SER A 13 -7.49 -25.34 12.55
N ALA A 14 -6.42 -25.85 13.15
CA ALA A 14 -5.33 -25.07 13.73
C ALA A 14 -4.44 -24.43 12.64
N GLY A 15 -5.06 -23.67 11.73
CA GLY A 15 -4.43 -22.84 10.73
C GLY A 15 -4.93 -21.41 10.88
N VAL A 16 -4.02 -20.45 10.81
CA VAL A 16 -4.37 -19.02 10.77
C VAL A 16 -5.33 -18.81 9.59
N TYR A 17 -6.54 -18.34 9.87
CA TYR A 17 -7.48 -17.92 8.83
C TYR A 17 -6.96 -16.60 8.25
N TYR A 18 -6.46 -16.63 7.01
CA TYR A 18 -5.92 -15.45 6.31
C TYR A 18 -7.01 -14.48 5.82
N GLY A 19 -8.29 -14.82 5.97
CA GLY A 19 -9.42 -14.01 5.53
C GLY A 19 -9.70 -12.75 6.36
N ASP A 20 -8.87 -12.48 7.38
CA ASP A 20 -8.92 -11.26 8.20
C ASP A 20 -7.64 -10.41 8.05
N MET A 21 -6.76 -10.75 7.09
CA MET A 21 -5.45 -10.09 6.95
C MET A 21 -5.61 -8.66 6.43
N LYS A 22 -5.06 -7.70 7.18
CA LYS A 22 -5.01 -6.30 6.77
C LYS A 22 -3.66 -5.96 6.15
N ILE A 23 -3.69 -5.55 4.88
CA ILE A 23 -2.51 -5.13 4.14
C ILE A 23 -2.57 -3.61 3.96
N MET A 24 -1.62 -2.91 4.57
CA MET A 24 -1.39 -1.49 4.32
C MET A 24 -0.35 -1.32 3.23
N ILE A 25 -0.65 -0.52 2.21
CA ILE A 25 0.20 -0.32 1.04
C ILE A 25 0.41 1.17 0.80
N PHE A 26 1.66 1.63 0.78
CA PHE A 26 1.97 2.98 0.30
C PHE A 26 1.63 3.12 -1.19
N THR A 27 1.13 4.28 -1.59
CA THR A 27 0.65 4.49 -2.97
C THR A 27 1.77 4.96 -3.90
N GLU A 28 2.17 6.22 -3.79
CA GLU A 28 3.22 6.78 -4.64
C GLU A 28 4.57 6.13 -4.35
N GLY A 29 5.38 5.90 -5.40
CA GLY A 29 6.70 5.25 -5.24
C GLY A 29 6.62 3.73 -5.12
N THR A 30 5.51 3.20 -4.62
CA THR A 30 5.31 1.77 -4.37
C THR A 30 4.43 1.09 -5.43
N ILE A 31 3.18 1.55 -5.61
CA ILE A 31 2.21 0.98 -6.58
C ILE A 31 1.79 1.92 -7.71
N ILE A 32 1.95 3.24 -7.54
CA ILE A 32 1.68 4.23 -8.59
C ILE A 32 2.83 5.24 -8.72
N ALA A 33 3.02 5.77 -9.92
CA ALA A 33 4.03 6.79 -10.22
C ALA A 33 3.49 7.80 -11.23
N HIS A 34 4.11 8.99 -11.30
CA HIS A 34 3.75 10.00 -12.29
C HIS A 34 3.83 9.47 -13.73
N SER A 35 2.93 9.90 -14.63
CA SER A 35 2.86 9.41 -16.02
C SER A 35 4.18 9.45 -16.79
N ALA A 36 4.99 10.49 -16.56
CA ALA A 36 6.29 10.66 -17.21
C ALA A 36 7.35 9.60 -16.84
N SER A 37 7.06 8.72 -15.87
CA SER A 37 7.86 7.54 -15.54
C SER A 37 7.73 6.42 -16.56
N ARG A 38 6.70 6.46 -17.42
CA ARG A 38 6.44 5.41 -18.41
C ARG A 38 7.64 5.21 -19.34
N GLY A 39 8.10 3.96 -19.44
CA GLY A 39 9.24 3.59 -20.29
C GLY A 39 10.60 4.03 -19.75
N ARG A 40 10.67 4.54 -18.51
CA ARG A 40 11.92 4.92 -17.85
C ARG A 40 12.45 3.82 -16.94
N THR A 41 13.76 3.85 -16.73
CA THR A 41 14.42 3.04 -15.71
C THR A 41 14.15 3.61 -14.31
N ARG A 42 14.25 2.77 -13.27
CA ARG A 42 14.10 3.19 -11.86
C ARG A 42 14.97 4.42 -11.53
N GLY A 43 16.25 4.39 -11.90
CA GLY A 43 17.19 5.47 -11.61
C GLY A 43 16.85 6.79 -12.33
N GLU A 44 16.21 6.74 -13.51
CA GLU A 44 15.71 7.95 -14.16
C GLU A 44 14.49 8.52 -13.43
N ILE A 45 13.59 7.66 -12.96
CA ILE A 45 12.39 8.08 -12.23
C ILE A 45 12.78 8.75 -10.91
N VAL A 46 13.69 8.14 -10.15
CA VAL A 46 14.23 8.73 -8.91
C VAL A 46 14.83 10.12 -9.18
N LYS A 47 15.61 10.28 -10.27
CA LYS A 47 16.12 11.60 -10.68
C LYS A 47 15.01 12.60 -11.04
N GLN A 48 13.92 12.17 -11.68
CA GLN A 48 12.77 13.03 -11.99
C GLN A 48 12.09 13.54 -10.70
N VAL A 49 11.96 12.68 -9.69
CA VAL A 49 11.40 13.04 -8.38
C VAL A 49 12.30 14.02 -7.65
N ILE A 50 13.60 13.73 -7.55
CA ILE A 50 14.59 14.60 -6.89
C ILE A 50 14.65 15.98 -7.57
N SER A 51 14.60 16.03 -8.91
CA SER A 51 14.63 17.28 -9.66
C SER A 51 13.29 18.05 -9.67
N LEU A 52 12.25 17.55 -8.99
CA LEU A 52 10.92 18.15 -8.89
C LEU A 52 10.32 18.52 -10.26
N ASN A 53 10.47 17.63 -11.24
CA ASN A 53 9.90 17.85 -12.57
C ASN A 53 8.39 18.12 -12.46
N ARG A 54 7.85 19.03 -13.29
CA ARG A 54 6.44 19.46 -13.24
C ARG A 54 5.46 18.28 -13.24
N SER A 55 5.72 17.24 -14.02
CA SER A 55 4.85 16.06 -14.10
C SER A 55 4.72 15.28 -12.78
N VAL A 56 5.69 15.41 -11.87
CA VAL A 56 5.66 14.79 -10.53
C VAL A 56 4.57 15.40 -9.65
N ARG A 57 4.04 16.58 -10.01
CA ARG A 57 2.95 17.26 -9.29
C ARG A 57 1.60 17.13 -9.98
N GLU A 58 1.51 16.38 -11.07
CA GLU A 58 0.26 16.14 -11.82
C GLU A 58 -0.34 14.80 -11.37
N TYR A 59 -0.81 14.73 -10.11
CA TYR A 59 -1.21 13.48 -9.45
C TYR A 59 -2.34 12.75 -10.18
N SER A 60 -3.32 13.48 -10.71
CA SER A 60 -4.37 12.92 -11.58
C SER A 60 -3.86 12.17 -12.83
N SER A 61 -2.60 12.35 -13.23
CA SER A 61 -1.98 11.62 -14.35
C SER A 61 -1.21 10.37 -13.93
N TYR A 62 -1.18 10.04 -12.64
CA TYR A 62 -0.38 8.91 -12.16
C TYR A 62 -0.88 7.59 -12.76
N ILE A 63 0.05 6.65 -12.89
CA ILE A 63 -0.16 5.36 -13.53
C ILE A 63 0.36 4.23 -12.63
N PRO A 64 -0.20 3.00 -12.75
CA PRO A 64 0.31 1.84 -12.05
C PRO A 64 1.78 1.57 -12.36
N ILE A 65 2.53 1.22 -11.33
CA ILE A 65 3.88 0.67 -11.44
C ILE A 65 3.74 -0.84 -11.67
N GLY A 66 4.25 -1.35 -12.81
CA GLY A 66 4.17 -2.78 -13.13
C GLY A 66 2.74 -3.30 -13.19
N ASN A 67 2.52 -4.52 -12.70
CA ASN A 67 1.18 -5.14 -12.57
C ASN A 67 0.59 -4.97 -11.16
N SER A 68 0.85 -3.82 -10.53
CA SER A 68 0.45 -3.58 -9.14
C SER A 68 -1.07 -3.66 -8.91
N ALA A 69 -1.88 -3.14 -9.83
CA ALA A 69 -3.34 -3.22 -9.71
C ALA A 69 -3.82 -4.68 -9.67
N GLU A 70 -3.32 -5.51 -10.57
CA GLU A 70 -3.61 -6.95 -10.62
C GLU A 70 -3.13 -7.67 -9.35
N LYS A 71 -1.91 -7.36 -8.89
CA LYS A 71 -1.36 -7.96 -7.67
C LYS A 71 -2.23 -7.66 -6.44
N VAL A 72 -2.61 -6.39 -6.24
CA VAL A 72 -3.44 -5.99 -5.10
C VAL A 72 -4.85 -6.59 -5.21
N LYS A 73 -5.41 -6.73 -6.43
CA LYS A 73 -6.67 -7.48 -6.64
C LYS A 73 -6.57 -8.93 -6.19
N MET A 74 -5.46 -9.62 -6.45
CA MET A 74 -5.30 -11.02 -6.06
C MET A 74 -5.38 -11.16 -4.53
N TRP A 75 -4.71 -10.26 -3.79
CA TRP A 75 -4.79 -10.23 -2.33
C TRP A 75 -6.20 -9.89 -1.83
N ALA A 76 -6.86 -8.88 -2.42
CA ALA A 76 -8.24 -8.53 -2.08
C ALA A 76 -9.23 -9.68 -2.34
N ASN A 77 -9.10 -10.37 -3.49
CA ASN A 77 -9.92 -11.53 -3.84
C ASN A 77 -9.66 -12.74 -2.90
N ALA A 78 -8.47 -12.81 -2.30
CA ALA A 78 -8.14 -13.73 -1.23
C ALA A 78 -8.65 -13.28 0.16
N SER A 79 -9.55 -12.28 0.19
CA SER A 79 -10.19 -11.70 1.39
C SER A 79 -9.29 -10.86 2.29
N ALA A 80 -8.16 -10.34 1.79
CA ALA A 80 -7.40 -9.34 2.53
C ALA A 80 -8.15 -7.98 2.58
N GLU A 81 -8.15 -7.32 3.74
CA GLU A 81 -8.55 -5.92 3.87
C GLU A 81 -7.43 -5.03 3.30
N ILE A 82 -7.71 -4.30 2.22
CA ILE A 82 -6.74 -3.38 1.61
C ILE A 82 -6.89 -1.98 2.22
N VAL A 83 -5.77 -1.47 2.73
CA VAL A 83 -5.63 -0.09 3.21
C VAL A 83 -4.53 0.60 2.41
N TYR A 84 -4.89 1.66 1.69
CA TYR A 84 -3.93 2.49 0.98
C TYR A 84 -3.46 3.63 1.89
N LEU A 85 -2.19 4.00 1.77
CA LEU A 85 -1.62 5.16 2.44
C LEU A 85 -0.97 6.07 1.40
N THR A 86 -1.46 7.32 1.30
CA THR A 86 -0.89 8.32 0.40
C THR A 86 0.01 9.30 1.14
N SER A 87 1.03 9.77 0.42
CA SER A 87 1.88 10.86 0.85
C SER A 87 1.23 12.24 0.75
N ARG A 88 0.09 12.33 0.05
CA ARG A 88 -0.67 13.58 -0.08
C ARG A 88 -1.37 13.93 1.22
N ARG A 89 -1.57 15.24 1.44
CA ARG A 89 -2.22 15.77 2.65
C ARG A 89 -3.40 16.69 2.34
N GLN A 90 -3.40 17.30 1.15
CA GLN A 90 -4.47 18.21 0.77
C GLN A 90 -5.66 17.43 0.21
N PRO A 91 -6.92 17.74 0.60
CA PRO A 91 -8.08 16.98 0.17
C PRO A 91 -8.22 16.82 -1.35
N ASN A 92 -7.89 17.86 -2.12
CA ASN A 92 -7.92 17.79 -3.58
C ASN A 92 -6.89 16.79 -4.13
N GLU A 93 -5.66 16.79 -3.60
CA GLU A 93 -4.62 15.84 -4.00
C GLU A 93 -4.98 14.41 -3.61
N VAL A 94 -5.54 14.21 -2.41
CA VAL A 94 -6.02 12.89 -1.95
C VAL A 94 -7.13 12.36 -2.87
N ASN A 95 -8.07 13.22 -3.26
CA ASN A 95 -9.14 12.84 -4.20
C ASN A 95 -8.59 12.50 -5.59
N GLU A 96 -7.52 13.17 -6.04
CA GLU A 96 -6.84 12.80 -7.29
C GLU A 96 -6.22 11.40 -7.20
N ILE A 97 -5.57 11.06 -6.09
CA ILE A 97 -5.00 9.72 -5.86
C ILE A 97 -6.10 8.66 -5.78
N GLU A 98 -7.19 8.92 -5.05
CA GLU A 98 -8.34 8.03 -5.00
C GLU A 98 -8.91 7.76 -6.40
N LYS A 99 -9.05 8.82 -7.21
CA LYS A 99 -9.49 8.71 -8.60
C LYS A 99 -8.53 7.87 -9.44
N VAL A 100 -7.22 8.05 -9.30
CA VAL A 100 -6.21 7.25 -10.01
C VAL A 100 -6.34 5.77 -9.65
N LEU A 101 -6.46 5.44 -8.36
CA LEU A 101 -6.66 4.06 -7.92
C LEU A 101 -7.91 3.45 -8.58
N LYS A 102 -9.02 4.19 -8.58
CA LYS A 102 -10.27 3.75 -9.20
C LYS A 102 -10.18 3.59 -10.72
N ASP A 103 -9.65 4.59 -11.43
CA ASP A 103 -9.54 4.61 -12.90
C ASP A 103 -8.63 3.49 -13.40
N HIS A 104 -7.63 3.09 -12.60
CA HIS A 104 -6.74 1.97 -12.88
C HIS A 104 -7.19 0.64 -12.28
N ASN A 105 -8.45 0.57 -11.84
CA ASN A 105 -9.10 -0.64 -11.34
C ASN A 105 -8.41 -1.25 -10.12
N PHE A 106 -7.72 -0.51 -9.25
CA PHE A 106 -7.33 -1.06 -7.96
C PHE A 106 -8.59 -1.52 -7.19
N PRO A 107 -8.51 -2.60 -6.39
CA PRO A 107 -9.67 -3.07 -5.63
C PRO A 107 -10.11 -2.02 -4.60
N ASP A 108 -11.36 -2.13 -4.16
CA ASP A 108 -11.89 -1.26 -3.11
C ASP A 108 -11.03 -1.39 -1.83
N GLY A 109 -10.75 -0.26 -1.21
CA GLY A 109 -9.93 -0.18 -0.01
C GLY A 109 -10.01 1.22 0.60
N ARG A 110 -9.61 1.35 1.85
CA ARG A 110 -9.59 2.65 2.53
C ARG A 110 -8.33 3.41 2.14
N LEU A 111 -8.47 4.62 1.56
CA LEU A 111 -7.35 5.54 1.38
C LEU A 111 -7.17 6.42 2.63
N LEU A 112 -6.03 6.25 3.31
CA LEU A 112 -5.64 7.03 4.48
C LEU A 112 -4.58 8.06 4.11
N TYR A 113 -4.56 9.16 4.83
CA TYR A 113 -3.60 10.25 4.68
C TYR A 113 -3.41 10.95 6.02
N ARG A 114 -2.27 11.64 6.15
CA ARG A 114 -1.90 12.35 7.39
C ARG A 114 -2.64 13.67 7.50
N SER A 115 -3.14 13.98 8.69
CA SER A 115 -3.76 15.26 8.99
C SER A 115 -3.02 16.00 10.12
N GLY A 116 -3.02 17.34 10.08
CA GLY A 116 -2.36 18.16 11.10
C GLY A 116 -0.88 17.79 11.29
N SER A 117 -0.51 17.40 12.52
CA SER A 117 0.84 16.98 12.88
C SER A 117 1.06 15.47 12.79
N GLU A 118 0.09 14.69 12.29
CA GLU A 118 0.26 13.23 12.15
C GLU A 118 1.42 12.91 11.19
N GLU A 119 2.19 11.90 11.59
CA GLU A 119 3.22 11.24 10.81
C GLU A 119 2.72 9.87 10.32
N TYR A 120 3.43 9.23 9.38
CA TYR A 120 2.96 7.95 8.82
C TYR A 120 2.94 6.87 9.89
N LYS A 121 3.92 6.91 10.81
CA LYS A 121 3.97 6.04 11.97
C LYS A 121 2.69 6.11 12.80
N ASP A 122 2.08 7.28 12.96
CA ASP A 122 0.88 7.44 13.78
C ASP A 122 -0.32 6.75 13.13
N ILE A 123 -0.41 6.80 11.79
CA ILE A 123 -1.43 6.07 11.03
C ILE A 123 -1.18 4.56 11.12
N ALA A 124 0.06 4.10 10.90
CA ALA A 124 0.42 2.69 11.01
C ALA A 124 0.15 2.14 12.42
N GLU A 125 0.46 2.92 13.47
CA GLU A 125 0.18 2.59 14.86
C GLU A 125 -1.32 2.54 15.19
N LYS A 126 -2.13 3.37 14.54
CA LYS A 126 -3.59 3.36 14.70
C LYS A 126 -4.24 2.18 13.98
N VAL A 127 -3.71 1.81 12.81
CA VAL A 127 -4.29 0.75 11.96
C VAL A 127 -3.82 -0.63 12.37
N VAL A 128 -2.56 -0.75 12.81
CA VAL A 128 -1.83 -1.99 13.11
C VAL A 128 -2.09 -3.03 12.02
N PRO A 129 -1.60 -2.80 10.78
CA PRO A 129 -1.78 -3.77 9.72
C PRO A 129 -0.96 -5.03 9.99
N ASP A 130 -1.43 -6.17 9.51
CA ASP A 130 -0.66 -7.42 9.57
C ASP A 130 0.56 -7.32 8.66
N ILE A 131 0.39 -6.69 7.48
CA ILE A 131 1.46 -6.44 6.52
C ILE A 131 1.51 -4.95 6.15
N LEU A 132 2.69 -4.35 6.20
CA LEU A 132 2.98 -3.02 5.67
C LEU A 132 3.94 -3.14 4.48
N ILE A 133 3.46 -2.76 3.30
CA ILE A 133 4.25 -2.68 2.06
C ILE A 133 4.55 -1.20 1.80
N GLU A 134 5.82 -0.84 1.87
CA GLU A 134 6.31 0.52 1.62
C GLU A 134 7.59 0.50 0.80
N ASP A 135 7.86 1.57 0.07
CA ASP A 135 9.15 1.71 -0.59
C ASP A 135 10.27 2.07 0.39
N ASP A 136 11.50 1.87 -0.04
CA ASP A 136 12.71 2.15 0.74
C ASP A 136 13.08 3.64 0.80
N CYS A 137 12.21 4.54 0.32
CA CYS A 137 12.37 6.00 0.45
C CYS A 137 13.72 6.55 -0.06
N GLU A 138 14.32 5.92 -1.08
CA GLU A 138 15.65 6.26 -1.62
C GLU A 138 15.77 7.76 -1.98
N SER A 139 14.70 8.35 -2.53
CA SER A 139 14.69 9.76 -2.94
C SER A 139 14.69 10.77 -1.79
N ILE A 140 14.38 10.37 -0.55
CA ILE A 140 14.16 11.30 0.58
C ILE A 140 14.98 11.02 1.85
N GLY A 141 15.72 9.91 1.93
CA GLY A 141 16.55 9.59 3.10
C GLY A 141 16.74 8.10 3.38
N GLY A 142 16.04 7.24 2.64
CA GLY A 142 16.21 5.80 2.73
C GLY A 142 15.45 5.19 3.91
N ILE A 143 16.03 4.11 4.46
CA ILE A 143 15.43 3.29 5.53
C ILE A 143 15.07 4.09 6.80
N GLU A 144 15.80 5.18 7.08
CA GLU A 144 15.54 6.05 8.24
C GLU A 144 14.19 6.78 8.14
N GLU A 145 13.73 7.04 6.92
CA GLU A 145 12.46 7.73 6.63
C GLU A 145 11.27 6.76 6.49
N MET A 146 11.52 5.45 6.47
CA MET A 146 10.47 4.45 6.37
C MET A 146 9.56 4.48 7.60
N THR A 147 8.27 4.28 7.36
CA THR A 147 7.22 4.27 8.38
C THR A 147 7.52 3.23 9.46
N ILE A 148 7.86 2.00 9.07
CA ILE A 148 8.16 0.93 10.04
C ILE A 148 9.36 1.26 10.94
N THR A 149 10.30 2.08 10.48
CA THR A 149 11.47 2.47 11.27
C THR A 149 11.06 3.35 12.45
N LEU A 150 10.02 4.16 12.27
CA LEU A 150 9.56 5.14 13.25
C LEU A 150 8.39 4.65 14.13
N VAL A 151 7.72 3.56 13.75
CA VAL A 151 6.68 2.92 14.58
C VAL A 151 7.27 2.44 15.91
N LYS A 152 6.53 2.65 17.01
CA LYS A 152 6.90 2.19 18.36
C LYS A 152 7.29 0.70 18.38
N PRO A 153 8.37 0.31 19.09
CA PRO A 153 8.87 -1.08 19.09
C PRO A 153 7.80 -2.13 19.42
N GLU A 154 6.93 -1.88 20.39
CA GLU A 154 5.88 -2.80 20.83
C GLU A 154 4.73 -2.97 19.83
N ILE A 155 4.56 -2.03 18.89
CA ILE A 155 3.60 -2.13 17.79
C ILE A 155 4.30 -2.73 16.57
N LYS A 156 5.55 -2.34 16.31
CA LYS A 156 6.37 -2.83 15.21
C LYS A 156 6.46 -4.36 15.16
N THR A 157 6.54 -5.01 16.32
CA THR A 157 6.56 -6.49 16.41
C THR A 157 5.30 -7.18 15.91
N LYS A 158 4.21 -6.43 15.72
CA LYS A 158 2.92 -6.93 15.22
C LYS A 158 2.73 -6.69 13.72
N ILE A 159 3.62 -5.93 13.10
CA ILE A 159 3.53 -5.53 11.70
C ILE A 159 4.63 -6.24 10.93
N LYS A 160 4.25 -7.09 9.99
CA LYS A 160 5.19 -7.62 8.99
C LYS A 160 5.50 -6.50 7.99
N SER A 161 6.70 -5.95 8.04
CA SER A 161 7.14 -4.97 7.04
C SER A 161 7.80 -5.66 5.85
N ILE A 162 7.38 -5.25 4.65
CA ILE A 162 7.95 -5.67 3.37
C ILE A 162 8.41 -4.40 2.64
N PRO A 163 9.68 -3.99 2.82
CA PRO A 163 10.26 -2.93 2.02
C PRO A 163 10.40 -3.37 0.56
N VAL A 164 10.01 -2.51 -0.36
CA VAL A 164 10.32 -2.66 -1.79
C VAL A 164 11.20 -1.51 -2.25
N LYS A 165 11.95 -1.69 -3.33
CA LYS A 165 12.71 -0.56 -3.89
C LYS A 165 11.73 0.51 -4.40
N GLU A 166 12.02 1.78 -4.16
CA GLU A 166 11.27 2.89 -4.73
C GLU A 166 11.20 2.77 -6.26
N PHE A 167 9.99 2.80 -6.82
CA PHE A 167 9.67 2.51 -8.22
C PHE A 167 10.11 1.12 -8.72
N GLY A 168 10.45 0.21 -7.81
CA GLY A 168 10.98 -1.14 -8.05
C GLY A 168 9.92 -2.18 -8.38
N ARG A 169 8.64 -1.79 -8.35
CA ARG A 169 7.46 -2.63 -8.57
C ARG A 169 7.24 -3.69 -7.48
N ILE A 170 6.00 -4.15 -7.36
CA ILE A 170 5.59 -5.20 -6.41
C ILE A 170 5.36 -6.56 -7.08
N ASP A 171 5.62 -6.69 -8.38
CA ASP A 171 5.36 -7.89 -9.19
C ASP A 171 6.03 -9.16 -8.63
N HIS A 172 7.16 -9.01 -7.96
CA HIS A 172 7.95 -10.09 -7.39
C HIS A 172 7.42 -10.62 -6.05
N LEU A 173 6.48 -9.91 -5.41
CA LEU A 173 5.89 -10.35 -4.16
C LEU A 173 4.94 -11.54 -4.38
N PRO A 174 4.81 -12.46 -3.40
CA PRO A 174 3.92 -13.61 -3.51
C PRO A 174 2.45 -13.22 -3.79
N ASP A 175 1.76 -14.05 -4.57
CA ASP A 175 0.35 -13.84 -4.91
C ASP A 175 -0.59 -14.31 -3.78
N ASP A 176 -0.21 -15.36 -3.03
CA ASP A 176 -1.00 -15.88 -1.93
C ASP A 176 -0.63 -15.22 -0.59
N LEU A 177 -1.65 -14.99 0.25
CA LEU A 177 -1.51 -14.27 1.51
C LEU A 177 -0.57 -14.96 2.51
N LYS A 178 -0.53 -16.30 2.47
CA LYS A 178 0.34 -17.07 3.36
C LYS A 178 1.80 -16.80 3.05
N ASN A 179 2.20 -16.99 1.80
CA ASN A 179 3.59 -16.77 1.39
C ASN A 179 3.94 -15.28 1.46
N LEU A 180 2.99 -14.38 1.23
CA LEU A 180 3.22 -12.94 1.42
C LEU A 180 3.55 -12.61 2.89
N TYR A 181 2.83 -13.21 3.84
CA TYR A 181 3.09 -13.01 5.26
C TYR A 181 4.44 -13.62 5.71
N ASP A 182 4.79 -14.76 5.12
CA ASP A 182 6.02 -15.49 5.42
C ASP A 182 7.27 -14.93 4.67
N PHE A 183 7.10 -14.00 3.72
CA PHE A 183 8.14 -13.46 2.82
C PHE A 183 9.28 -12.74 3.56
#